data_AF-G5IMH8-F1
#
_entry.id   AF-G5IMH8-F1
#
_cell.length_a   1.000
_cell.length_b   1.000
_cell.length_c   1.000
_cell.angle_alpha   90.00
_cell.angle_beta   90.00
_cell.angle_gamma   90.00
#
_symmetry.space_group_name_H-M   'P 1'
#
loop_
_entity.id
_entity.type
_entity.pdbx_description
1 polymer ?
#
loop_
_entity_poly.entity_id
_entity_poly.type
_entity_poly.pdbx_seq_one_letter_code
_entity_poly.pdbx_strand_id
1 'polypeptide(L)'
;MGKFYYDFKIDDEGFIKIKNLPGKVELLSAPREKQEEKYYSYVLHDTDIKNAISYLEKALQVEDVIEKEALFEAAVIKYIKCFTSSKSGRKQLIPSKVYNNIQGDPLGCHMKFKEIRDSYIAHDQNDFLTVRMGLVLQDGELKGVVCPPMQSVFYYEDNINILLALCKITCSFVENILNEEIDKIHEKYKDEWDIKIIKSFPKMKEH
;
A
#
# COMPACT_ATOMS: atom_id res chain seq x y z
N MET A 1 -31.18 -3.54 8.97
CA MET A 1 -30.85 -4.75 8.17
C MET A 1 -29.35 -4.97 8.31
N GLY A 2 -28.95 -6.18 8.73
CA GLY A 2 -27.56 -6.47 9.08
C GLY A 2 -26.62 -6.37 7.88
N LYS A 3 -25.41 -5.82 8.08
CA LYS A 3 -24.32 -5.92 7.11
C LYS A 3 -24.08 -7.39 6.83
N PHE A 4 -24.22 -7.81 5.58
CA PHE A 4 -23.86 -9.16 5.18
C PHE A 4 -22.36 -9.19 4.90
N TYR A 5 -21.66 -10.19 5.45
CA TYR A 5 -20.30 -10.50 5.03
C TYR A 5 -20.36 -11.28 3.72
N TYR A 6 -19.63 -10.81 2.73
CA TYR A 6 -19.58 -11.45 1.43
C TYR A 6 -18.17 -11.39 0.85
N ASP A 7 -17.79 -12.47 0.17
CA ASP A 7 -16.55 -12.51 -0.61
C ASP A 7 -16.90 -12.32 -2.08
N PHE A 8 -15.91 -11.92 -2.89
CA PHE A 8 -16.07 -11.91 -4.33
C PHE A 8 -14.99 -12.74 -5.02
N LYS A 9 -15.29 -13.17 -6.24
CA LYS A 9 -14.33 -13.82 -7.14
C LYS A 9 -14.71 -13.51 -8.58
N ILE A 10 -13.71 -13.46 -9.43
CA ILE A 10 -13.86 -13.19 -10.85
C ILE A 10 -14.01 -14.53 -11.57
N ASP A 11 -14.98 -14.66 -12.47
CA ASP A 11 -15.14 -15.85 -13.29
C ASP A 11 -14.40 -15.76 -14.63
N ASP A 12 -14.42 -16.85 -15.40
CA ASP A 12 -13.70 -16.96 -16.69
C ASP A 12 -14.17 -15.95 -17.75
N GLU A 13 -15.35 -15.34 -17.55
CA GLU A 13 -15.92 -14.30 -18.42
C GLU A 13 -15.63 -12.88 -17.89
N GLY A 14 -14.87 -12.75 -16.81
CA GLY A 14 -14.51 -11.48 -16.17
C GLY A 14 -15.63 -10.90 -15.29
N PHE A 15 -16.69 -11.65 -14.98
CA PHE A 15 -17.74 -11.17 -14.08
C PHE A 15 -17.38 -11.40 -12.62
N ILE A 16 -17.70 -10.41 -11.79
CA ILE A 16 -17.51 -10.49 -10.35
C ILE A 16 -18.72 -11.21 -9.73
N LYS A 17 -18.48 -12.36 -9.11
CA LYS A 17 -19.47 -13.16 -8.38
C LYS A 17 -19.31 -12.99 -6.89
N ILE A 18 -20.42 -12.67 -6.22
CA ILE A 18 -20.49 -12.60 -4.76
C ILE A 18 -20.77 -14.00 -4.18
N LYS A 19 -20.03 -14.38 -3.14
CA LYS A 19 -20.16 -15.60 -2.34
C LYS A 19 -20.76 -15.28 -0.96
N ASN A 20 -21.23 -16.31 -0.29
CA ASN A 20 -21.68 -16.28 1.11
C ASN A 20 -22.93 -15.40 1.38
N LEU A 21 -23.68 -15.07 0.32
CA LEU A 21 -24.99 -14.44 0.43
C LEU A 21 -26.09 -15.47 0.13
N PRO A 22 -27.16 -15.54 0.94
CA PRO A 22 -28.29 -16.42 0.67
C PRO A 22 -29.05 -15.93 -0.57
N GLY A 23 -29.35 -16.85 -1.49
CA GLY A 23 -30.17 -16.59 -2.68
C GLY A 23 -29.41 -16.06 -3.89
N LYS A 24 -30.16 -15.67 -4.93
CA LYS A 24 -29.61 -15.11 -6.17
C LYS A 24 -29.27 -13.64 -5.95
N VAL A 25 -27.99 -13.31 -6.02
CA VAL A 25 -27.49 -11.93 -5.90
C VAL A 25 -27.18 -11.37 -7.28
N GLU A 26 -27.59 -10.13 -7.52
CA GLU A 26 -27.19 -9.36 -8.70
C GLU A 26 -26.17 -8.31 -8.27
N LEU A 27 -25.02 -8.32 -8.95
CA LEU A 27 -23.97 -7.32 -8.73
C LEU A 27 -23.98 -6.33 -9.90
N LEU A 28 -24.18 -5.06 -9.57
CA LEU A 28 -24.36 -3.98 -10.54
C LEU A 28 -23.23 -2.96 -10.40
N SER A 29 -22.83 -2.38 -11.52
CA SER A 29 -21.85 -1.29 -11.59
C SER A 29 -22.56 0.04 -11.37
N ALA A 30 -22.38 0.59 -10.17
CA ALA A 30 -22.77 1.97 -9.87
C ALA A 30 -22.05 2.97 -10.80
N PRO A 31 -22.71 4.08 -11.19
CA PRO A 31 -22.05 5.15 -11.92
C PRO A 31 -20.93 5.75 -11.06
N ARG A 32 -19.79 6.07 -11.69
CA ARG A 32 -18.64 6.62 -10.96
C ARG A 32 -18.85 8.09 -10.65
N GLU A 33 -19.22 8.39 -9.41
CA GLU A 33 -19.44 9.77 -8.97
C GLU A 33 -18.23 10.38 -8.27
N LYS A 34 -18.03 11.69 -8.45
CA LYS A 34 -16.95 12.45 -7.81
C LYS A 34 -17.05 12.44 -6.28
N GLN A 35 -18.27 12.39 -5.74
CA GLN A 35 -18.50 12.38 -4.29
C GLN A 35 -17.97 11.09 -3.64
N GLU A 36 -17.92 9.99 -4.39
CA GLU A 36 -17.49 8.66 -3.94
C GLU A 36 -15.99 8.41 -4.19
N GLU A 37 -15.25 9.40 -4.71
CA GLU A 37 -13.81 9.32 -5.00
C GLU A 37 -12.98 8.89 -3.79
N LYS A 38 -13.43 9.26 -2.59
CA LYS A 38 -12.79 8.85 -1.34
C LYS A 38 -12.88 7.34 -1.14
N TYR A 39 -14.03 6.72 -1.37
CA TYR A 39 -14.20 5.26 -1.29
C TYR A 39 -13.26 4.55 -2.26
N TYR A 40 -13.27 4.94 -3.54
CA TYR A 40 -12.39 4.33 -4.55
C TYR A 40 -10.90 4.47 -4.18
N SER A 41 -10.49 5.63 -3.65
CA SER A 41 -9.10 5.85 -3.23
C SER A 41 -8.70 4.94 -2.05
N TYR A 42 -9.61 4.76 -1.09
CA TYR A 42 -9.34 3.98 0.12
C TYR A 42 -9.38 2.47 -0.13
N VAL A 43 -10.16 1.98 -1.09
CA VAL A 43 -10.07 0.57 -1.54
C VAL A 43 -8.67 0.26 -2.09
N LEU A 44 -8.08 1.20 -2.83
CA LEU A 44 -6.71 1.04 -3.32
C LEU A 44 -5.65 1.12 -2.21
N HIS A 45 -5.88 1.94 -1.18
CA HIS A 45 -5.02 1.98 0.01
C HIS A 45 -5.09 0.66 0.76
N ASP A 46 -6.28 0.09 0.95
CA ASP A 46 -6.47 -1.19 1.62
C ASP A 46 -5.67 -2.31 0.93
N THR A 47 -5.82 -2.42 -0.39
CA THR A 47 -5.07 -3.40 -1.20
C THR A 47 -3.56 -3.18 -1.11
N ASP A 48 -3.06 -1.94 -1.25
CA ASP A 48 -1.62 -1.69 -1.19
C ASP A 48 -1.05 -1.99 0.22
N ILE A 49 -1.76 -1.64 1.30
CA ILE A 49 -1.33 -1.91 2.69
C ILE A 49 -1.38 -3.40 3.04
N LYS A 50 -2.43 -4.13 2.64
CA LYS A 50 -2.52 -5.59 2.87
C LYS A 50 -1.43 -6.37 2.14
N ASN A 51 -1.06 -5.92 0.93
CA ASN A 51 0.09 -6.46 0.23
C ASN A 51 1.40 -6.16 0.98
N ALA A 52 1.60 -4.93 1.47
CA ALA A 52 2.78 -4.58 2.25
C ALA A 52 2.91 -5.44 3.52
N ILE A 53 1.81 -5.66 4.24
CA ILE A 53 1.77 -6.57 5.41
C ILE A 53 2.19 -7.98 5.00
N SER A 54 1.61 -8.52 3.93
CA SER A 54 1.91 -9.87 3.44
C SER A 54 3.40 -10.03 3.07
N TYR A 55 3.98 -9.02 2.43
CA TYR A 55 5.41 -9.03 2.09
C TYR A 55 6.30 -8.99 3.32
N LEU A 56 5.97 -8.18 4.33
CA LEU A 56 6.75 -8.09 5.56
C LEU A 56 6.67 -9.37 6.39
N GLU A 57 5.47 -9.95 6.51
CA GLU A 57 5.28 -11.24 7.18
C GLU A 57 6.05 -12.36 6.48
N LYS A 58 6.10 -12.35 5.15
CA LYS A 58 6.93 -13.28 4.38
C LYS A 58 8.42 -13.01 4.56
N ALA A 59 8.85 -11.75 4.58
CA ALA A 59 10.25 -11.35 4.76
C ALA A 59 10.82 -11.84 6.10
N LEU A 60 10.00 -11.87 7.17
CA LEU A 60 10.38 -12.42 8.48
C LEU A 60 10.63 -13.94 8.46
N GLN A 61 10.10 -14.66 7.45
CA GLN A 61 10.18 -16.12 7.36
C GLN A 61 11.25 -16.62 6.40
N VAL A 62 11.84 -15.73 5.60
CA VAL A 62 12.78 -16.09 4.55
C VAL A 62 14.22 -15.90 5.05
N GLU A 63 15.09 -16.87 4.77
CA GLU A 63 16.52 -16.78 5.06
C GLU A 63 17.31 -16.18 3.89
N ASP A 64 16.86 -16.41 2.65
CA ASP A 64 17.49 -15.85 1.46
C ASP A 64 17.49 -14.32 1.50
N VAL A 65 18.67 -13.76 1.36
CA VAL A 65 18.89 -12.32 1.55
C VAL A 65 18.26 -11.52 0.41
N ILE A 66 18.32 -12.03 -0.83
CA ILE A 66 17.80 -11.35 -2.01
C ILE A 66 16.27 -11.32 -1.97
N GLU A 67 15.65 -12.45 -1.64
CA GLU A 67 14.19 -12.53 -1.49
C GLU A 67 13.71 -11.64 -0.33
N LYS A 68 14.42 -11.65 0.81
CA LYS A 68 14.09 -10.78 1.96
C LYS A 68 14.17 -9.29 1.60
N GLU A 69 15.24 -8.89 0.92
CA GLU A 69 15.43 -7.52 0.44
C GLU A 69 14.31 -7.12 -0.52
N ALA A 70 14.03 -7.93 -1.55
CA ALA A 70 12.99 -7.67 -2.52
C ALA A 70 11.60 -7.53 -1.88
N LEU A 71 11.27 -8.38 -0.90
CA LEU A 71 10.01 -8.30 -0.16
C LEU A 71 9.93 -7.02 0.68
N PHE A 72 11.01 -6.67 1.38
CA PHE A 72 11.08 -5.46 2.19
C PHE A 72 10.92 -4.20 1.34
N GLU A 73 11.66 -4.08 0.24
CA GLU A 73 11.57 -2.94 -0.67
C GLU A 73 10.18 -2.81 -1.29
N ALA A 74 9.60 -3.94 -1.74
CA ALA A 74 8.23 -3.97 -2.24
C ALA A 74 7.22 -3.48 -1.19
N ALA A 75 7.39 -3.87 0.07
CA ALA A 75 6.56 -3.40 1.17
C ALA A 75 6.71 -1.90 1.41
N VAL A 76 7.94 -1.38 1.44
CA VAL A 76 8.23 0.06 1.59
C VAL A 76 7.56 0.86 0.48
N ILE A 77 7.68 0.42 -0.77
CA ILE A 77 7.06 1.08 -1.92
C ILE A 77 5.53 1.10 -1.78
N LYS A 78 4.92 -0.05 -1.48
CA LYS A 78 3.46 -0.17 -1.31
C LYS A 78 2.94 0.70 -0.17
N TYR A 79 3.62 0.69 0.97
CA TYR A 79 3.29 1.51 2.12
C TYR A 79 3.39 3.00 1.79
N ILE A 80 4.55 3.49 1.31
CA ILE A 80 4.77 4.91 1.03
C ILE A 80 3.86 5.42 -0.10
N LYS A 81 3.53 4.59 -1.08
CA LYS A 81 2.57 4.93 -2.15
C LYS A 81 1.21 5.41 -1.62
N CYS A 82 0.79 4.95 -0.44
CA CYS A 82 -0.46 5.38 0.18
C CYS A 82 -0.43 6.85 0.67
N PHE A 83 0.77 7.38 0.93
CA PHE A 83 0.98 8.73 1.48
C PHE A 83 1.50 9.74 0.45
N THR A 84 1.90 9.29 -0.74
CA THR A 84 2.42 10.16 -1.79
C THR A 84 1.38 10.43 -2.87
N SER A 85 1.36 11.66 -3.38
CA SER A 85 0.45 12.05 -4.45
C SER A 85 0.76 11.29 -5.74
N SER A 86 -0.29 10.78 -6.37
CA SER A 86 -0.24 10.25 -7.74
C SER A 86 -0.86 11.27 -8.70
N LYS A 87 -0.32 11.39 -9.92
CA LYS A 87 -0.94 12.20 -10.99
C LYS A 87 -2.36 11.74 -11.37
N SER A 88 -2.76 10.53 -10.94
CA SER A 88 -4.03 9.86 -11.29
C SER A 88 -5.22 10.19 -10.39
N GLY A 89 -5.16 11.23 -9.54
CA GLY A 89 -6.30 11.70 -8.75
C GLY A 89 -6.61 10.91 -7.47
N ARG A 90 -5.87 9.85 -7.13
CA ARG A 90 -6.03 9.13 -5.84
C ARG A 90 -5.73 10.08 -4.68
N LYS A 91 -6.64 10.15 -3.70
CA LYS A 91 -6.44 10.94 -2.47
C LYS A 91 -5.38 10.29 -1.60
N GLN A 92 -4.32 11.03 -1.29
CA GLN A 92 -3.25 10.55 -0.39
C GLN A 92 -3.74 10.49 1.07
N LEU A 93 -3.19 9.54 1.83
CA LEU A 93 -3.30 9.54 3.29
C LEU A 93 -2.46 10.68 3.86
N ILE A 94 -2.92 11.23 4.99
CA ILE A 94 -2.20 12.29 5.70
C ILE A 94 -1.58 11.64 6.94
N PRO A 95 -0.24 11.53 7.05
CA PRO A 95 0.42 10.82 8.14
C PRO A 95 -0.02 11.30 9.53
N SER A 96 -0.15 12.61 9.73
CA SER A 96 -0.60 13.20 11.00
C SER A 96 -2.04 12.82 11.38
N LYS A 97 -2.89 12.43 10.41
CA LYS A 97 -4.23 11.90 10.69
C LYS A 97 -4.19 10.42 11.02
N VAL A 98 -3.39 9.65 10.28
CA VAL A 98 -3.27 8.19 10.47
C VAL A 98 -2.66 7.87 11.84
N TYR A 99 -1.63 8.61 12.24
CA TYR A 99 -0.88 8.37 13.47
C TYR A 99 -1.33 9.25 14.65
N ASN A 100 -2.49 9.90 14.53
CA ASN A 100 -3.03 10.72 15.60
C ASN A 100 -3.29 9.87 16.85
N ASN A 101 -2.85 10.33 18.03
CA ASN A 101 -3.01 9.65 19.32
C ASN A 101 -2.38 8.24 19.42
N ILE A 102 -1.45 7.88 18.53
CA ILE A 102 -0.69 6.64 18.65
C ILE A 102 0.54 6.89 19.54
N GLN A 103 0.75 6.03 20.54
CA GLN A 103 1.89 6.12 21.46
C GLN A 103 3.23 5.87 20.73
N GLY A 104 4.28 6.59 21.13
CA GLY A 104 5.63 6.49 20.56
C GLY A 104 5.90 7.59 19.52
N ASP A 105 6.77 7.30 18.55
CA ASP A 105 7.07 8.21 17.43
C ASP A 105 6.81 7.55 16.05
N PRO A 106 5.56 7.14 15.77
CA PRO A 106 5.20 6.55 14.48
C PRO A 106 5.40 7.52 13.30
N LEU A 107 5.30 8.83 13.55
CA LEU A 107 5.51 9.85 12.52
C LEU A 107 6.99 9.95 12.14
N GLY A 108 7.91 9.94 13.11
CA GLY A 108 9.34 9.87 12.86
C GLY A 108 9.73 8.60 12.10
N CYS A 109 9.20 7.44 12.50
CA CYS A 109 9.41 6.19 11.78
C CYS A 109 8.87 6.27 10.33
N HIS A 110 7.66 6.80 10.12
CA HIS A 110 7.10 7.04 8.78
C HIS A 110 8.05 7.89 7.92
N MET A 111 8.56 9.00 8.47
CA MET A 111 9.48 9.89 7.75
C MET A 111 10.79 9.18 7.38
N LYS A 112 11.28 8.28 8.24
CA LYS A 112 12.46 7.46 7.95
C LYS A 112 12.22 6.47 6.81
N PHE A 113 11.07 5.77 6.78
CA PHE A 113 10.77 4.89 5.64
C PHE A 113 10.53 5.66 4.34
N LYS A 114 9.98 6.88 4.43
CA LYS A 114 9.86 7.76 3.28
C LYS A 114 11.24 8.15 2.74
N GLU A 115 12.18 8.50 3.63
CA GLU A 115 13.58 8.79 3.29
C GLU A 115 14.28 7.57 2.67
N ILE A 116 14.11 6.37 3.23
CA ILE A 116 14.63 5.12 2.65
C ILE A 116 14.10 4.93 1.22
N ARG A 117 12.78 5.08 1.02
CA ARG A 117 12.18 4.96 -0.30
C ARG A 117 12.73 5.97 -1.29
N ASP A 118 12.79 7.25 -0.89
CA ASP A 118 13.11 8.34 -1.80
C ASP A 118 14.61 8.40 -2.13
N SER A 119 15.48 8.13 -1.16
CA SER A 119 16.93 8.39 -1.28
C SER A 119 17.79 7.16 -1.51
N TYR A 120 17.22 5.96 -1.41
CA TYR A 120 17.94 4.69 -1.58
C TYR A 120 17.24 3.75 -2.56
N ILE A 121 15.91 3.55 -2.44
CA ILE A 121 15.21 2.57 -3.29
C ILE A 121 14.82 3.16 -4.66
N ALA A 122 14.18 4.33 -4.66
CA ALA A 122 13.69 4.96 -5.90
C ALA A 122 14.77 5.78 -6.62
N HIS A 123 15.74 6.31 -5.87
CA HIS A 123 16.83 7.13 -6.37
C HIS A 123 18.11 6.78 -5.62
N ASP A 124 19.24 6.55 -6.32
CA ASP A 124 20.55 6.26 -5.71
C ASP A 124 21.26 7.52 -5.18
N GLN A 125 20.53 8.48 -4.61
CA GLN A 125 21.12 9.77 -4.22
C GLN A 125 22.17 9.61 -3.13
N ASN A 126 21.84 8.87 -2.08
CA ASN A 126 22.72 8.76 -0.93
C ASN A 126 23.82 7.71 -1.14
N ASP A 127 23.49 6.58 -1.76
CA ASP A 127 24.51 5.56 -2.05
C ASP A 127 25.59 6.13 -2.98
N PHE A 128 25.22 6.92 -4.01
CA PHE A 128 26.18 7.64 -4.84
C PHE A 128 27.12 8.55 -4.02
N LEU A 129 26.61 9.29 -3.04
CA LEU A 129 27.41 10.16 -2.19
C LEU A 129 28.34 9.40 -1.23
N THR A 130 28.05 8.13 -0.94
CA THR A 130 28.87 7.29 -0.06
C THR A 130 29.98 6.54 -0.78
N VAL A 131 29.88 6.36 -2.10
CA VAL A 131 30.94 5.74 -2.90
C VAL A 131 32.26 6.52 -2.75
N ARG A 132 33.36 5.80 -2.50
CA ARG A 132 34.70 6.36 -2.37
C ARG A 132 35.66 5.64 -3.32
N MET A 133 36.35 6.43 -4.12
CA MET A 133 37.44 5.95 -4.97
C MET A 133 38.75 5.98 -4.18
N GLY A 134 39.44 4.84 -4.16
CA GLY A 134 40.78 4.71 -3.61
C GLY A 134 41.81 4.58 -4.73
N LEU A 135 43.02 5.12 -4.49
CA LEU A 135 44.19 4.90 -5.34
C LEU A 135 45.07 3.84 -4.66
N VAL A 136 45.50 2.84 -5.41
CA VAL A 136 46.39 1.78 -4.92
C VAL A 136 47.83 2.15 -5.27
N LEU A 137 48.63 2.40 -4.25
CA LEU A 137 50.07 2.65 -4.37
C LEU A 137 50.85 1.44 -3.88
N GLN A 138 51.89 1.06 -4.62
CA GLN A 138 52.89 0.09 -4.19
C GLN A 138 54.27 0.67 -4.46
N ASP A 139 55.09 0.77 -3.42
CA ASP A 139 56.45 1.32 -3.49
C ASP A 139 56.52 2.73 -4.11
N GLY A 140 55.49 3.55 -3.87
CA GLY A 140 55.39 4.92 -4.40
C GLY A 140 54.88 5.01 -5.84
N GLU A 141 54.63 3.89 -6.51
CA GLU A 141 54.06 3.84 -7.86
C GLU A 141 52.56 3.55 -7.83
N LEU A 142 51.79 4.26 -8.67
CA LEU A 142 50.38 3.98 -8.87
C LEU A 142 50.19 2.64 -9.57
N LYS A 143 49.55 1.69 -8.88
CA LYS A 143 49.27 0.35 -9.40
C LYS A 143 47.82 0.14 -9.80
N GLY A 144 46.90 0.98 -9.32
CA GLY A 144 45.50 0.85 -9.71
C GLY A 144 44.57 1.83 -9.01
N VAL A 145 43.29 1.67 -9.35
CA VAL A 145 42.16 2.39 -8.76
C VAL A 145 41.17 1.34 -8.27
N VAL A 146 40.65 1.55 -7.05
CA VAL A 146 39.61 0.70 -6.47
C VAL A 146 38.40 1.56 -6.14
N CYS A 147 37.21 1.05 -6.42
CA CYS A 147 35.96 1.69 -6.06
C CYS A 147 35.01 0.57 -5.60
N PRO A 148 35.06 0.17 -4.31
CA PRO A 148 34.25 -0.95 -3.85
C PRO A 148 32.77 -0.56 -3.93
N PRO A 149 31.89 -1.44 -4.47
CA PRO A 149 30.47 -1.20 -4.44
C PRO A 149 30.00 -1.22 -2.98
N MET A 150 29.37 -0.13 -2.54
CA MET A 150 28.72 0.00 -1.24
C MET A 150 27.27 0.38 -1.47
N GLN A 151 26.35 -0.40 -0.89
CA GLN A 151 24.92 -0.13 -0.88
C GLN A 151 24.42 -0.21 0.55
N SER A 152 23.50 0.68 0.89
CA SER A 152 22.92 0.72 2.23
C SER A 152 21.88 -0.39 2.39
N VAL A 153 22.04 -1.23 3.41
CA VAL A 153 21.10 -2.32 3.72
C VAL A 153 20.10 -1.85 4.77
N PHE A 154 18.81 -2.20 4.57
CA PHE A 154 17.72 -1.78 5.47
C PHE A 154 16.79 -2.90 5.94
N TYR A 155 16.87 -4.11 5.37
CA TYR A 155 15.96 -5.24 5.64
C TYR A 155 16.23 -6.00 6.94
N TYR A 156 16.77 -5.33 7.96
CA TYR A 156 16.96 -5.93 9.28
C TYR A 156 15.62 -6.20 9.97
N GLU A 157 15.57 -7.21 10.83
CA GLU A 157 14.35 -7.66 11.50
C GLU A 157 13.61 -6.52 12.24
N ASP A 158 14.33 -5.65 12.95
CA ASP A 158 13.74 -4.49 13.63
C ASP A 158 13.02 -3.54 12.66
N ASN A 159 13.63 -3.23 11.51
CA ASN A 159 13.01 -2.37 10.51
C ASN A 159 11.79 -3.03 9.89
N ILE A 160 11.84 -4.35 9.62
CA ILE A 160 10.69 -5.10 9.13
C ILE A 160 9.54 -5.03 10.15
N ASN A 161 9.82 -5.25 11.44
CA ASN A 161 8.83 -5.20 12.52
C ASN A 161 8.23 -3.80 12.71
N ILE A 162 9.06 -2.74 12.67
CA ILE A 162 8.57 -1.36 12.77
C ILE A 162 7.65 -1.04 11.58
N LEU A 163 8.06 -1.35 10.35
CA LEU A 163 7.24 -1.09 9.17
C LEU A 163 5.94 -1.90 9.20
N LEU A 164 5.99 -3.14 9.68
CA LEU A 164 4.82 -4.00 9.86
C LEU A 164 3.83 -3.38 10.85
N ALA A 165 4.31 -2.83 11.97
CA ALA A 165 3.47 -2.12 12.93
C ALA A 165 2.82 -0.87 12.31
N LEU A 166 3.58 -0.07 11.55
CA LEU A 166 3.03 1.09 10.82
C LEU A 166 1.97 0.68 9.79
N CYS A 167 2.19 -0.42 9.07
CA CYS A 167 1.23 -0.95 8.11
C CYS A 167 -0.06 -1.41 8.82
N LYS A 168 0.03 -2.11 9.96
CA LYS A 168 -1.14 -2.53 10.74
C LYS A 168 -1.95 -1.34 11.25
N ILE A 169 -1.30 -0.31 11.79
CA ILE A 169 -1.98 0.94 12.20
C ILE A 169 -2.69 1.59 11.01
N THR A 170 -2.00 1.68 9.87
CA THR A 170 -2.55 2.27 8.65
C THR A 170 -3.73 1.46 8.10
N CYS A 171 -3.66 0.13 8.17
CA CYS A 171 -4.73 -0.78 7.76
C CYS A 171 -6.00 -0.51 8.58
N SER A 172 -5.89 -0.51 9.91
CA SER A 172 -7.02 -0.21 10.79
C SER A 172 -7.64 1.16 10.53
N PHE A 173 -6.81 2.18 10.27
CA PHE A 173 -7.30 3.51 9.88
C PHE A 173 -8.08 3.48 8.55
N VAL A 174 -7.54 2.82 7.54
CA VAL A 174 -8.16 2.70 6.21
C VAL A 174 -9.48 1.92 6.29
N GLU A 175 -9.51 0.82 7.03
CA GLU A 175 -10.71 -0.01 7.22
C GLU A 175 -11.82 0.76 7.94
N ASN A 176 -11.49 1.54 8.97
CA ASN A 176 -12.47 2.41 9.64
C ASN A 176 -13.08 3.42 8.66
N ILE A 177 -12.25 4.10 7.87
CA ILE A 177 -12.75 5.05 6.88
C ILE A 177 -13.57 4.35 5.79
N LEU A 178 -13.17 3.17 5.33
CA LEU A 178 -13.94 2.40 4.36
C LEU A 178 -15.32 2.04 4.89
N ASN A 179 -15.41 1.61 6.15
CA ASN A 179 -16.68 1.31 6.80
C ASN A 179 -17.60 2.54 6.84
N GLU A 180 -17.06 3.72 7.19
CA GLU A 180 -17.83 4.97 7.17
C GLU A 180 -18.31 5.35 5.77
N GLU A 181 -17.48 5.19 4.74
CA GLU A 181 -17.86 5.54 3.37
C GLU A 181 -18.87 4.54 2.79
N ILE A 182 -18.77 3.25 3.12
CA ILE A 182 -19.77 2.23 2.77
C ILE A 182 -21.13 2.59 3.37
N ASP A 183 -21.16 3.00 4.64
CA ASP A 183 -22.42 3.37 5.31
C ASP A 183 -23.05 4.60 4.65
N LYS A 184 -22.24 5.61 4.29
CA LYS A 184 -22.72 6.80 3.54
C LYS A 184 -23.27 6.45 2.16
N ILE A 185 -22.55 5.63 1.40
CA ILE A 185 -22.95 5.20 0.06
C ILE A 185 -24.25 4.38 0.15
N HIS A 186 -24.34 3.48 1.12
CA HIS A 186 -25.53 2.67 1.31
C HIS A 186 -26.77 3.52 1.65
N GLU A 187 -26.66 4.47 2.57
CA GLU A 187 -27.78 5.38 2.88
C GLU A 187 -28.15 6.25 1.67
N LYS A 188 -27.17 6.77 0.91
CA LYS A 188 -27.43 7.49 -0.35
C LYS A 188 -28.28 6.68 -1.33
N TYR A 189 -27.88 5.45 -1.64
CA TYR A 189 -28.63 4.61 -2.58
C TYR A 189 -29.98 4.16 -2.05
N LYS A 190 -30.16 4.14 -0.72
CA LYS A 190 -31.43 3.82 -0.09
C LYS A 190 -32.41 4.99 -0.10
N ASP A 191 -31.92 6.22 0.08
CA ASP A 191 -32.75 7.40 0.28
C ASP A 191 -32.92 8.25 -1.00
N GLU A 192 -31.92 8.31 -1.87
CA GLU A 192 -31.93 9.17 -3.07
C GLU A 192 -32.33 8.43 -4.37
N TRP A 193 -32.18 7.11 -4.41
CA TRP A 193 -32.41 6.31 -5.62
C TRP A 193 -33.54 5.29 -5.42
N ASP A 194 -34.46 5.19 -6.39
CA ASP A 194 -35.43 4.09 -6.43
C ASP A 194 -34.74 2.79 -6.89
N ILE A 195 -35.06 1.67 -6.25
CA ILE A 195 -34.67 0.30 -6.62
C ILE A 195 -34.86 0.05 -8.13
N LYS A 196 -35.90 0.60 -8.76
CA LYS A 196 -36.11 0.48 -10.22
C LYS A 196 -34.96 1.07 -11.03
N ILE A 197 -34.43 2.21 -10.58
CA ILE A 197 -33.30 2.87 -11.24
C ILE A 197 -32.03 2.07 -10.99
N ILE A 198 -31.79 1.61 -9.76
CA ILE A 198 -30.62 0.78 -9.42
C ILE A 198 -30.59 -0.49 -10.29
N LYS A 199 -31.74 -1.15 -10.49
CA LYS A 199 -31.86 -2.34 -11.36
C LYS A 199 -31.56 -2.07 -12.84
N SER A 200 -31.56 -0.80 -13.27
CA SER A 200 -31.19 -0.43 -14.64
C SER A 200 -29.68 -0.34 -14.85
N PHE A 201 -28.88 -0.38 -13.78
CA PHE A 201 -27.43 -0.32 -13.87
C PHE A 201 -26.84 -1.55 -14.57
N PRO A 202 -25.72 -1.40 -15.30
CA PRO A 202 -25.07 -2.52 -15.95
C PRO A 202 -24.55 -3.52 -14.91
N LYS A 203 -24.44 -4.80 -15.29
CA LYS A 203 -23.80 -5.81 -14.45
C LYS A 203 -22.31 -5.50 -14.27
N MET A 204 -21.80 -5.74 -13.07
CA MET A 204 -20.39 -5.49 -12.76
C MET A 204 -19.45 -6.52 -13.41
N LYS A 205 -18.38 -6.03 -14.03
CA LYS A 205 -17.31 -6.81 -14.65
C LYS A 205 -15.94 -6.27 -14.24
N GLU A 206 -14.92 -7.12 -14.31
CA GLU A 206 -13.51 -6.68 -14.35
C GLU A 206 -13.26 -5.93 -15.67
N HIS A 207 -12.44 -4.88 -15.59
CA HIS A 207 -12.10 -4.02 -16.73
C HIS A 207 -10.93 -4.58 -17.53
#